data_AF-A0A428TDU5-F1
#
_entry.id   AF-A0A428TDU5-F1
#
_cell.length_a   1.000
_cell.length_b   1.000
_cell.length_c   1.000
_cell.angle_alpha   90.00
_cell.angle_beta   90.00
_cell.angle_gamma   90.00
#
_symmetry.space_group_name_H-M   'P 1'
#
loop_
_entity.id
_entity.type
_entity.pdbx_description
1 polymer ?
#
loop_
_entity_poly.entity_id
_entity_poly.type
_entity_poly.pdbx_seq_one_letter_code
_entity_poly.pdbx_strand_id
1 'polypeptide(L)'
;MKELAEPALAAVRDGRIKIRPESAEKSYYRWLEDINDWCISRQLWWGHQCPVYFAKIEGGAGDIPEEKLWFAGRTEQEAEEKAKAALPGKTFTLQRDEDVLDTWFSSGLWPFSTLGWPNKTHDLETLYPTSVLETGWDILFFWIARMIMLGLKMTGEIPFKEVYCHSLVRDSEGRKMSKSLGNVVDPLDVIAGVQLDYLHEKLLQGNLHPSEVAKATKYQKTAFPDGIPQCGADALRFTMINATTGGGDINLDVKIIHGYRKFCNKIFQATKYVLGSLPQDFTPSKSGVARGKTLAERWILHKMNTAAKDINKALEDREFSKSTLIVYRYWYNELCDVYIENSKSIIRDGTEEERNSAIQTLYTALEAALTMIHPFMPFITEEMWQRMPRRPEDETKSIMVAKYPTYTEELDDPESERAYELVLGCVKATRSLMAEYALKDEVEVIIQAYNDTSLATVKEQVASIKTLSGKGIKGVEILSPDATRPAGCVAYPVSTEAAVFLHVKGRVDIDAEITKAQKKLDKARSSIQKQEKILNDPGYLEKASDAIRETDQKRLADAKQELTSFEETIKQFEQLKLE
;
A
#
# COMPACT_ATOMS: atom_id res chain seq x y z
N MET A 1 4.94 0.27 40.42
CA MET A 1 4.78 -0.08 38.98
C MET A 1 5.67 -1.23 38.51
N LYS A 2 6.88 -1.45 39.08
CA LYS A 2 7.81 -2.52 38.66
C LYS A 2 7.17 -3.92 38.60
N GLU A 3 6.39 -4.29 39.62
CA GLU A 3 5.68 -5.59 39.67
C GLU A 3 4.68 -5.82 38.52
N LEU A 4 4.14 -4.74 37.92
CA LEU A 4 3.26 -4.84 36.75
C LEU A 4 4.06 -4.84 35.45
N ALA A 5 5.18 -4.10 35.41
CA ALA A 5 6.01 -3.97 34.22
C ALA A 5 6.84 -5.24 33.93
N GLU A 6 7.30 -5.97 34.96
CA GLU A 6 8.08 -7.19 34.77
C GLU A 6 7.34 -8.28 33.96
N PRO A 7 6.08 -8.66 34.30
CA PRO A 7 5.29 -9.58 33.47
C PRO A 7 5.05 -9.05 32.05
N ALA A 8 4.85 -7.74 31.91
CA ALA A 8 4.61 -7.09 30.62
C ALA A 8 5.86 -7.06 29.73
N LEU A 9 7.05 -6.88 30.31
CA LEU A 9 8.33 -7.02 29.63
C LEU A 9 8.57 -8.47 29.20
N ALA A 10 8.30 -9.43 30.10
CA ALA A 10 8.45 -10.84 29.82
C ALA A 10 7.56 -11.28 28.63
N ALA A 11 6.31 -10.81 28.58
CA ALA A 11 5.37 -11.13 27.50
C ALA A 11 5.81 -10.65 26.09
N VAL A 12 6.63 -9.61 26.02
CA VAL A 12 7.21 -9.17 24.74
C VAL A 12 8.51 -9.94 24.46
N ARG A 13 9.38 -10.10 25.46
CA ARG A 13 10.66 -10.82 25.34
C ARG A 13 10.50 -12.29 24.95
N ASP A 14 9.46 -12.96 25.44
CA ASP A 14 9.15 -14.36 25.14
C ASP A 14 8.34 -14.54 23.83
N GLY A 15 7.95 -13.43 23.18
CA GLY A 15 7.25 -13.43 21.90
C GLY A 15 5.75 -13.69 21.97
N ARG A 16 5.13 -13.74 23.17
CA ARG A 16 3.66 -13.80 23.31
C ARG A 16 2.98 -12.55 22.72
N ILE A 17 3.64 -11.40 22.84
CA ILE A 17 3.24 -10.13 22.21
C ILE A 17 4.35 -9.68 21.28
N LYS A 18 4.03 -9.48 19.99
CA LYS A 18 4.96 -8.90 19.01
C LYS A 18 4.67 -7.42 18.83
N ILE A 19 5.66 -6.54 19.05
CA ILE A 19 5.52 -5.11 18.80
C ILE A 19 6.26 -4.76 17.51
N ARG A 20 5.55 -4.13 16.56
CA ARG A 20 6.10 -3.67 15.29
C ARG A 20 5.89 -2.16 15.12
N PRO A 21 6.82 -1.46 14.43
CA PRO A 21 8.13 -1.92 13.99
C PRO A 21 9.11 -2.16 15.15
N GLU A 22 10.29 -2.74 14.87
CA GLU A 22 11.33 -3.03 15.87
C GLU A 22 11.76 -1.78 16.67
N SER A 23 11.67 -0.58 16.07
CA SER A 23 11.95 0.68 16.76
C SER A 23 10.94 0.98 17.88
N ALA A 24 9.66 0.60 17.71
CA ALA A 24 8.64 0.72 18.75
C ALA A 24 8.89 -0.30 19.87
N GLU A 25 9.30 -1.53 19.53
CA GLU A 25 9.68 -2.54 20.52
C GLU A 25 10.86 -2.08 21.40
N LYS A 26 11.94 -1.57 20.78
CA LYS A 26 13.07 -0.99 21.51
C LYS A 26 12.65 0.15 22.43
N SER A 27 11.73 0.99 21.94
CA SER A 27 11.18 2.10 22.71
C SER A 27 10.37 1.61 23.90
N TYR A 28 9.57 0.55 23.73
CA TYR A 28 8.81 -0.13 24.78
C TYR A 28 9.74 -0.63 25.90
N TYR A 29 10.81 -1.36 25.57
CA TYR A 29 11.77 -1.86 26.57
C TYR A 29 12.39 -0.72 27.37
N ARG A 30 12.95 0.27 26.68
CA ARG A 30 13.62 1.42 27.31
C ARG A 30 12.73 2.12 28.35
N TRP A 31 11.43 2.21 28.08
CA TRP A 31 10.50 2.91 28.97
C TRP A 31 10.04 2.07 30.15
N LEU A 32 9.80 0.77 29.95
CA LEU A 32 9.31 -0.10 31.02
C LEU A 32 10.42 -0.53 31.98
N GLU A 33 11.67 -0.61 31.51
CA GLU A 33 12.83 -0.94 32.35
C GLU A 33 13.12 0.14 33.41
N ASP A 34 12.76 1.39 33.16
CA ASP A 34 12.93 2.53 34.08
C ASP A 34 11.59 3.15 34.52
N ILE A 35 10.55 2.31 34.67
CA ILE A 35 9.21 2.80 35.02
C ILE A 35 9.12 3.25 36.49
N ASN A 36 8.52 4.43 36.69
CA ASN A 36 8.22 4.99 38.01
C ASN A 36 6.77 4.70 38.43
N ASP A 37 6.47 4.94 39.71
CA ASP A 37 5.11 4.80 40.21
C ASP A 37 4.16 5.79 39.52
N TRP A 38 2.98 5.27 39.17
CA TRP A 38 1.98 6.02 38.44
C TRP A 38 0.96 6.60 39.42
N CYS A 39 0.94 7.92 39.55
CA CYS A 39 -0.13 8.62 40.24
C CYS A 39 -1.42 8.52 39.40
N ILE A 40 -2.40 7.76 39.90
CA ILE A 40 -3.67 7.50 39.21
C ILE A 40 -4.78 8.47 39.59
N SER A 41 -4.63 9.29 40.64
CA SER A 41 -5.65 10.27 41.04
C SER A 41 -5.47 11.61 40.31
N ARG A 42 -6.58 12.33 40.08
CA ARG A 42 -6.63 13.62 39.38
C ARG A 42 -7.66 14.53 40.03
N GLN A 43 -7.27 15.78 40.28
CA GLN A 43 -8.16 16.85 40.75
C GLN A 43 -8.91 17.47 39.57
N LEU A 44 -9.71 16.66 38.89
CA LEU A 44 -10.51 17.05 37.72
C LEU A 44 -11.98 16.74 37.97
N TRP A 45 -12.88 17.48 37.33
CA TRP A 45 -14.32 17.20 37.42
C TRP A 45 -14.78 16.05 36.51
N TRP A 46 -14.01 15.76 35.45
CA TRP A 46 -14.36 14.73 34.47
C TRP A 46 -13.48 13.50 34.63
N GLY A 47 -14.08 12.40 35.06
CA GLY A 47 -13.44 11.10 35.20
C GLY A 47 -14.25 10.17 36.10
N HIS A 48 -13.74 8.96 36.32
CA HIS A 48 -14.36 8.00 37.22
C HIS A 48 -13.95 8.34 38.65
N GLN A 49 -14.89 8.74 39.52
CA GLN A 49 -14.58 9.06 40.91
C GLN A 49 -13.91 7.87 41.61
N CYS A 50 -12.81 8.12 42.34
CA CYS A 50 -12.08 7.09 43.06
C CYS A 50 -13.02 6.36 44.06
N PRO A 51 -13.08 5.01 44.05
CA PRO A 51 -13.90 4.26 45.00
C PRO A 51 -13.16 4.09 46.34
N VAL A 52 -12.73 5.22 46.92
CA VAL A 52 -11.93 5.31 48.15
C VAL A 52 -12.63 6.29 49.10
N TYR A 53 -12.68 5.94 50.39
CA TYR A 53 -13.47 6.66 51.39
C TYR A 53 -12.60 7.00 52.60
N PHE A 54 -12.63 8.25 53.04
CA PHE A 54 -12.00 8.72 54.26
C PHE A 54 -12.92 8.53 55.46
N ALA A 55 -12.42 7.90 56.53
CA ALA A 55 -13.13 7.77 57.79
C ALA A 55 -12.89 8.99 58.70
N LYS A 56 -13.88 9.86 58.79
CA LYS A 56 -13.88 11.02 59.67
C LYS A 56 -14.36 10.63 61.07
N ILE A 57 -13.41 10.43 61.99
CA ILE A 57 -13.69 10.01 63.37
C ILE A 57 -14.30 11.17 64.19
N GLU A 58 -15.38 10.89 64.91
CA GLU A 58 -15.98 11.83 65.85
C GLU A 58 -15.01 12.13 67.01
N GLY A 59 -14.72 13.41 67.26
CA GLY A 59 -13.74 13.84 68.26
C GLY A 59 -12.28 13.86 67.77
N GLY A 60 -12.02 13.53 66.50
CA GLY A 60 -10.71 13.63 65.86
C GLY A 60 -9.93 12.31 65.80
N ALA A 61 -8.90 12.27 64.94
CA ALA A 61 -8.13 11.06 64.65
C ALA A 61 -7.13 10.67 65.76
N GLY A 62 -6.82 11.57 66.70
CA GLY A 62 -5.76 11.34 67.70
C GLY A 62 -4.41 11.10 67.05
N ASP A 63 -3.71 10.03 67.48
CA ASP A 63 -2.40 9.62 66.95
C ASP A 63 -2.49 8.71 65.70
N ILE A 64 -3.71 8.50 65.15
CA ILE A 64 -3.89 7.67 63.96
C ILE A 64 -3.41 8.45 62.73
N PRO A 65 -2.41 7.96 61.98
CA PRO A 65 -1.96 8.60 60.76
C PRO A 65 -3.08 8.65 59.70
N GLU A 66 -3.14 9.74 58.93
CA GLU A 66 -4.20 10.00 57.96
C GLU A 66 -4.29 8.91 56.89
N GLU A 67 -3.16 8.36 56.45
CA GLU A 67 -3.11 7.28 55.46
C GLU A 67 -3.81 5.99 55.92
N LYS A 68 -4.00 5.82 57.24
CA LYS A 68 -4.74 4.67 57.81
C LYS A 68 -6.25 4.90 57.93
N LEU A 69 -6.73 6.08 57.53
CA LEU A 69 -8.14 6.44 57.56
C LEU A 69 -8.81 6.32 56.18
N TRP A 70 -8.07 5.92 55.15
CA TRP A 70 -8.59 5.73 53.79
C TRP A 70 -8.90 4.27 53.49
N PHE A 71 -10.10 3.99 53.01
CA PHE A 71 -10.62 2.64 52.75
C PHE A 71 -11.19 2.54 51.34
N ALA A 72 -10.61 1.68 50.50
CA ALA A 72 -11.14 1.39 49.18
C ALA A 72 -12.28 0.37 49.24
N GLY A 73 -13.35 0.58 48.48
CA GLY A 73 -14.49 -0.35 48.40
C GLY A 73 -15.31 -0.12 47.14
N ARG A 74 -15.80 -1.20 46.50
CA ARG A 74 -16.67 -1.10 45.31
C ARG A 74 -17.97 -0.38 45.62
N THR A 75 -18.40 -0.47 46.88
CA THR A 75 -19.52 0.25 47.46
C THR A 75 -19.08 0.90 48.76
N GLU A 76 -19.85 1.90 49.21
CA GLU A 76 -19.62 2.54 50.51
C GLU A 76 -19.73 1.53 51.67
N GLN A 77 -20.65 0.56 51.58
CA GLN A 77 -20.79 -0.50 52.56
C GLN A 77 -19.51 -1.34 52.70
N GLU A 78 -18.87 -1.72 51.58
CA GLU A 78 -17.62 -2.48 51.61
C GLU A 78 -16.49 -1.67 52.29
N ALA A 79 -16.44 -0.37 52.03
CA ALA A 79 -15.49 0.53 52.69
C ALA A 79 -15.79 0.68 54.19
N GLU A 80 -17.07 0.74 54.59
CA GLU A 80 -17.50 0.84 55.98
C GLU A 80 -17.13 -0.40 56.79
N GLU A 81 -17.32 -1.60 56.22
CA GLU A 81 -16.91 -2.86 56.86
C GLU A 81 -15.39 -2.89 57.13
N LYS A 82 -14.58 -2.44 56.16
CA LYS A 82 -13.12 -2.31 56.32
C LYS A 82 -12.75 -1.28 57.39
N ALA A 83 -13.43 -0.13 57.38
CA ALA A 83 -13.19 0.94 58.35
C ALA A 83 -13.54 0.50 59.78
N LYS A 84 -14.67 -0.18 59.99
CA LYS A 84 -15.08 -0.73 61.29
C LYS A 84 -14.06 -1.72 61.85
N ALA A 85 -13.51 -2.59 60.99
CA ALA A 85 -12.50 -3.55 61.38
C ALA A 85 -11.17 -2.87 61.77
N ALA A 86 -10.78 -1.80 61.08
CA ALA A 86 -9.54 -1.07 61.33
C ALA A 86 -9.63 -0.08 62.51
N LEU A 87 -10.84 0.40 62.84
CA LEU A 87 -11.10 1.44 63.85
C LEU A 87 -12.04 0.94 64.96
N PRO A 88 -11.66 -0.11 65.72
CA PRO A 88 -12.54 -0.71 66.71
C PRO A 88 -12.92 0.28 67.82
N GLY A 89 -14.21 0.36 68.14
CA GLY A 89 -14.74 1.22 69.20
C GLY A 89 -14.74 2.73 68.87
N LYS A 90 -14.48 3.11 67.62
CA LYS A 90 -14.58 4.50 67.15
C LYS A 90 -15.90 4.72 66.40
N THR A 91 -16.51 5.88 66.62
CA THR A 91 -17.62 6.37 65.79
C THR A 91 -17.05 7.25 64.68
N PHE A 92 -17.47 7.05 63.43
CA PHE A 92 -16.98 7.79 62.28
C PHE A 92 -18.05 7.91 61.19
N THR A 93 -17.86 8.86 60.27
CA THR A 93 -18.59 8.94 58.99
C THR A 93 -17.64 8.74 57.83
N LEU A 94 -18.12 8.20 56.72
CA LEU A 94 -17.34 8.04 55.50
C LEU A 94 -17.54 9.23 54.56
N GLN A 95 -16.45 9.68 53.94
CA GLN A 95 -16.46 10.67 52.88
C GLN A 95 -15.70 10.11 51.67
N ARG A 96 -16.39 9.94 50.54
CA ARG A 96 -15.74 9.46 49.32
C ARG A 96 -14.77 10.52 48.80
N ASP A 97 -13.60 10.08 48.37
CA ASP A 97 -12.61 10.93 47.71
C ASP A 97 -13.23 11.68 46.52
N GLU A 98 -12.99 12.98 46.43
CA GLU A 98 -13.48 13.84 45.36
C GLU A 98 -12.62 13.69 44.08
N ASP A 99 -11.42 13.12 44.20
CA ASP A 99 -10.57 12.85 43.05
C ASP A 99 -11.20 11.85 42.06
N VAL A 100 -10.84 12.03 40.79
CA VAL A 100 -11.16 11.08 39.71
C VAL A 100 -9.92 10.31 39.26
N LEU A 101 -10.14 9.15 38.66
CA LEU A 101 -9.09 8.34 38.06
C LEU A 101 -8.57 8.95 36.76
N ASP A 102 -7.26 8.84 36.55
CA ASP A 102 -6.57 9.17 35.31
C ASP A 102 -7.23 8.49 34.10
N THR A 103 -7.43 9.23 33.01
CA THR A 103 -8.06 8.68 31.79
C THR A 103 -7.32 7.45 31.26
N TRP A 104 -5.99 7.42 31.39
CA TRP A 104 -5.20 6.25 30.98
C TRP A 104 -5.47 5.00 31.83
N PHE A 105 -6.02 5.14 33.04
CA PHE A 105 -6.45 4.02 33.87
C PHE A 105 -7.65 3.32 33.26
N SER A 106 -8.71 4.04 32.89
CA SER A 106 -9.87 3.44 32.23
C SER A 106 -9.53 2.98 30.81
N SER A 107 -8.77 3.76 30.02
CA SER A 107 -8.34 3.37 28.67
C SER A 107 -7.46 2.12 28.67
N GLY A 108 -6.66 1.89 29.72
CA GLY A 108 -5.85 0.69 29.86
C GLY A 108 -6.68 -0.59 30.11
N LEU A 109 -7.96 -0.47 30.49
CA LEU A 109 -8.85 -1.62 30.66
C LEU A 109 -9.57 -2.03 29.35
N TRP A 110 -9.41 -1.24 28.29
CA TRP A 110 -10.15 -1.35 27.03
C TRP A 110 -10.23 -2.76 26.41
N PRO A 111 -9.13 -3.54 26.32
CA PRO A 111 -9.13 -4.81 25.59
C PRO A 111 -10.09 -5.88 26.14
N PHE A 112 -10.44 -5.77 27.43
CA PHE A 112 -11.29 -6.76 28.11
C PHE A 112 -12.57 -6.12 28.66
N SER A 113 -12.56 -4.83 29.04
CA SER A 113 -13.77 -4.15 29.51
C SER A 113 -14.83 -4.01 28.41
N THR A 114 -14.41 -3.82 27.16
CA THR A 114 -15.33 -3.74 26.01
C THR A 114 -16.00 -5.06 25.68
N LEU A 115 -15.39 -6.17 26.10
CA LEU A 115 -15.92 -7.51 25.94
C LEU A 115 -16.80 -7.91 27.14
N GLY A 116 -17.02 -7.04 28.12
CA GLY A 116 -17.93 -7.26 29.24
C GLY A 116 -17.27 -7.70 30.55
N TRP A 117 -15.94 -7.68 30.65
CA TRP A 117 -15.24 -7.80 31.94
C TRP A 117 -15.74 -6.71 32.90
N PRO A 118 -15.96 -7.02 34.20
CA PRO A 118 -15.50 -8.20 34.93
C PRO A 118 -16.42 -9.44 34.85
N ASN A 119 -17.48 -9.40 34.04
CA ASN A 119 -18.36 -10.56 33.87
C ASN A 119 -17.74 -11.58 32.91
N LYS A 120 -18.17 -12.85 33.02
CA LYS A 120 -17.82 -13.91 32.07
C LYS A 120 -18.82 -13.92 30.92
N THR A 121 -18.54 -13.14 29.89
CA THR A 121 -19.38 -13.04 28.69
C THR A 121 -18.84 -13.95 27.59
N HIS A 122 -19.70 -14.31 26.65
CA HIS A 122 -19.30 -15.07 25.46
C HIS A 122 -18.21 -14.34 24.65
N ASP A 123 -18.32 -13.02 24.51
CA ASP A 123 -17.35 -12.20 23.78
C ASP A 123 -15.98 -12.21 24.45
N LEU A 124 -15.92 -12.12 25.79
CA LEU A 124 -14.66 -12.21 26.52
C LEU A 124 -14.02 -13.59 26.36
N GLU A 125 -14.80 -14.67 26.40
CA GLU A 125 -14.30 -16.04 26.23
C GLU A 125 -13.83 -16.33 24.80
N THR A 126 -14.42 -15.69 23.79
CA THR A 126 -14.20 -16.01 22.37
C THR A 126 -13.20 -15.08 21.70
N LEU A 127 -13.17 -13.79 22.08
CA LEU A 127 -12.43 -12.75 21.36
C LEU A 127 -11.16 -12.27 22.10
N TYR A 128 -10.96 -12.66 23.36
CA TYR A 128 -9.78 -12.31 24.16
C TYR A 128 -8.83 -13.51 24.29
N PRO A 129 -7.51 -13.35 24.04
CA PRO A 129 -6.82 -12.13 23.59
C PRO A 129 -7.13 -11.76 22.13
N THR A 130 -7.14 -10.46 21.82
CA THR A 130 -7.37 -9.99 20.45
C THR A 130 -6.14 -10.24 19.55
N SER A 131 -6.33 -10.22 18.22
CA SER A 131 -5.25 -10.56 17.29
C SER A 131 -4.21 -9.45 17.12
N VAL A 132 -4.66 -8.22 16.84
CA VAL A 132 -3.79 -7.07 16.53
C VAL A 132 -4.36 -5.82 17.18
N LEU A 133 -3.52 -5.06 17.88
CA LEU A 133 -3.76 -3.67 18.24
C LEU A 133 -3.02 -2.76 17.27
N GLU A 134 -3.73 -1.86 16.59
CA GLU A 134 -3.13 -0.84 15.74
C GLU A 134 -3.32 0.55 16.35
N THR A 135 -2.24 1.33 16.42
CA THR A 135 -2.30 2.73 16.88
C THR A 135 -1.01 3.50 16.57
N GLY A 136 -1.00 4.81 16.80
CA GLY A 136 0.16 5.67 16.63
C GLY A 136 1.24 5.37 17.68
N TRP A 137 2.51 5.51 17.30
CA TRP A 137 3.63 5.24 18.21
C TRP A 137 3.68 6.19 19.43
N ASP A 138 3.00 7.34 19.39
CA ASP A 138 3.03 8.36 20.45
C ASP A 138 2.34 7.93 21.75
N ILE A 139 1.39 6.99 21.68
CA ILE A 139 0.68 6.47 22.85
C ILE A 139 1.12 5.06 23.27
N LEU A 140 2.26 4.59 22.76
CA LEU A 140 2.89 3.33 23.15
C LEU A 140 3.03 3.18 24.68
N PHE A 141 3.46 4.23 25.37
CA PHE A 141 3.68 4.17 26.83
C PHE A 141 2.43 4.46 27.65
N PHE A 142 1.60 5.38 27.17
CA PHE A 142 0.42 5.85 27.87
C PHE A 142 -0.75 4.88 27.76
N TRP A 143 -0.86 4.16 26.64
CA TRP A 143 -1.98 3.27 26.37
C TRP A 143 -1.55 1.81 26.24
N ILE A 144 -0.68 1.49 25.28
CA ILE A 144 -0.34 0.09 24.95
C ILE A 144 0.28 -0.61 26.15
N ALA A 145 1.30 0.00 26.76
CA ALA A 145 1.93 -0.54 27.96
C ALA A 145 0.95 -0.69 29.12
N ARG A 146 0.00 0.25 29.29
CA ARG A 146 -1.03 0.17 30.33
C ARG A 146 -1.99 -0.99 30.07
N MET A 147 -2.40 -1.21 28.82
CA MET A 147 -3.21 -2.35 28.42
C MET A 147 -2.51 -3.70 28.68
N ILE A 148 -1.22 -3.82 28.37
CA ILE A 148 -0.46 -5.05 28.63
C ILE A 148 -0.38 -5.33 30.14
N MET A 149 0.04 -4.33 30.92
CA MET A 149 0.16 -4.47 32.37
C MET A 149 -1.17 -4.80 33.05
N LEU A 150 -2.24 -4.08 32.70
CA LEU A 150 -3.55 -4.27 33.32
C LEU A 150 -4.23 -5.54 32.82
N GLY A 151 -4.10 -5.91 31.54
CA GLY A 151 -4.60 -7.18 31.01
C GLY A 151 -4.00 -8.36 31.76
N LEU A 152 -2.67 -8.43 31.83
CA LEU A 152 -1.97 -9.50 32.56
C LEU A 152 -2.38 -9.53 34.05
N LYS A 153 -2.48 -8.36 34.70
CA LYS A 153 -2.82 -8.30 36.11
C LYS A 153 -4.26 -8.69 36.42
N MET A 154 -5.21 -8.24 35.59
CA MET A 154 -6.64 -8.38 35.86
C MET A 154 -7.25 -9.66 35.28
N THR A 155 -6.67 -10.20 34.21
CA THR A 155 -7.20 -11.39 33.53
C THR A 155 -6.24 -12.59 33.55
N GLY A 156 -4.96 -12.39 33.88
CA GLY A 156 -3.94 -13.43 33.82
C GLY A 156 -3.46 -13.77 32.40
N GLU A 157 -3.89 -13.01 31.40
CA GLU A 157 -3.67 -13.29 29.97
C GLU A 157 -3.28 -12.00 29.25
N ILE A 158 -2.54 -12.12 28.13
CA ILE A 158 -2.13 -10.95 27.34
C ILE A 158 -3.36 -10.27 26.71
N PRO A 159 -3.35 -8.95 26.44
CA PRO A 159 -4.50 -8.29 25.82
C PRO A 159 -4.62 -8.49 24.31
N PHE A 160 -3.50 -8.66 23.63
CA PHE A 160 -3.38 -8.80 22.17
C PHE A 160 -2.10 -9.52 21.80
N LYS A 161 -2.10 -10.26 20.68
CA LYS A 161 -0.94 -11.03 20.20
C LYS A 161 0.09 -10.17 19.43
N GLU A 162 -0.37 -9.11 18.78
CA GLU A 162 0.49 -8.21 18.00
C GLU A 162 0.09 -6.74 18.23
N VAL A 163 1.09 -5.86 18.23
CA VAL A 163 0.94 -4.40 18.23
C VAL A 163 1.57 -3.86 16.96
N TYR A 164 0.81 -3.12 16.18
CA TYR A 164 1.28 -2.37 15.02
C TYR A 164 1.26 -0.87 15.32
N CYS A 165 2.45 -0.29 15.52
CA CYS A 165 2.63 1.14 15.72
C CYS A 165 2.83 1.85 14.38
N HIS A 166 1.80 2.53 13.89
CA HIS A 166 1.88 3.29 12.64
C HIS A 166 2.48 4.69 12.82
N SER A 167 2.95 5.26 11.71
CA SER A 167 3.47 6.62 11.60
C SER A 167 2.42 7.68 11.93
N LEU A 168 2.84 8.85 12.44
CA LEU A 168 1.92 9.97 12.67
C LEU A 168 1.83 10.85 11.43
N VAL A 169 0.67 11.46 11.22
CA VAL A 169 0.45 12.37 10.10
C VAL A 169 0.89 13.80 10.47
N ARG A 170 1.69 14.40 9.59
CA ARG A 170 2.21 15.76 9.64
C ARG A 170 1.63 16.58 8.50
N ASP A 171 1.70 17.90 8.63
CA ASP A 171 1.40 18.77 7.51
C ASP A 171 2.45 18.62 6.40
N SER A 172 2.19 19.23 5.23
CA SER A 172 3.07 19.13 4.07
C SER A 172 4.48 19.71 4.30
N GLU A 173 4.68 20.51 5.36
CA GLU A 173 5.97 21.06 5.78
C GLU A 173 6.66 20.22 6.87
N GLY A 174 6.06 19.11 7.29
CA GLY A 174 6.61 18.21 8.32
C GLY A 174 6.36 18.66 9.76
N ARG A 175 5.47 19.64 10.00
CA ARG A 175 5.06 19.99 11.37
C ARG A 175 3.98 19.02 11.86
N LYS A 176 4.01 18.71 13.16
CA LYS A 176 2.95 17.93 13.80
C LYS A 176 1.61 18.61 13.54
N MET A 177 0.62 17.87 13.04
CA MET A 177 -0.74 18.41 12.95
C MET A 177 -1.34 18.49 14.35
N SER A 178 -1.82 19.66 14.75
CA SER A 178 -2.48 19.83 16.04
C SER A 178 -3.43 21.03 16.02
N LYS A 179 -4.49 20.94 16.82
CA LYS A 179 -5.50 22.01 16.95
C LYS A 179 -4.88 23.34 17.40
N SER A 180 -3.82 23.32 18.20
CA SER A 180 -3.13 24.52 18.70
C SER A 180 -2.25 25.23 17.65
N LEU A 181 -1.91 24.56 16.54
CA LEU A 181 -1.11 25.14 15.45
C LEU A 181 -1.95 25.57 14.25
N GLY A 182 -3.25 25.25 14.24
CA GLY A 182 -4.17 25.58 13.14
C GLY A 182 -3.85 24.89 11.81
N ASN A 183 -2.91 23.94 11.79
CA ASN A 183 -2.47 23.23 10.59
C ASN A 183 -3.16 21.87 10.39
N VAL A 184 -4.26 21.62 11.10
CA VAL A 184 -5.06 20.40 10.93
C VAL A 184 -5.75 20.43 9.58
N VAL A 185 -5.58 19.36 8.80
CA VAL A 185 -6.37 19.11 7.60
C VAL A 185 -7.50 18.16 7.99
N ASP A 186 -8.74 18.63 7.91
CA ASP A 186 -9.91 17.81 8.19
C ASP A 186 -10.08 16.75 7.08
N PRO A 187 -10.17 15.44 7.39
CA PRO A 187 -10.40 14.42 6.37
C PRO A 187 -11.70 14.67 5.59
N LEU A 188 -12.72 15.28 6.19
CA LEU A 188 -13.98 15.60 5.49
C LEU A 188 -13.78 16.69 4.44
N ASP A 189 -12.91 17.67 4.71
CA ASP A 189 -12.54 18.71 3.75
C ASP A 189 -11.79 18.10 2.55
N VAL A 190 -10.98 17.06 2.77
CA VAL A 190 -10.34 16.30 1.68
C VAL A 190 -11.35 15.48 0.89
N ILE A 191 -12.31 14.84 1.57
CA ILE A 191 -13.32 14.00 0.92
C ILE A 191 -14.27 14.84 0.07
N ALA A 192 -14.83 15.92 0.62
CA ALA A 192 -15.85 16.75 -0.01
C ALA A 192 -15.28 17.92 -0.82
N GLY A 193 -14.03 18.30 -0.57
CA GLY A 193 -13.45 19.55 -1.07
C GLY A 193 -13.91 20.74 -0.23
N VAL A 194 -13.09 21.79 -0.19
CA VAL A 194 -13.39 23.01 0.57
C VAL A 194 -12.69 24.21 -0.04
N GLN A 195 -13.38 25.35 -0.08
CA GLN A 195 -12.82 26.61 -0.58
C GLN A 195 -11.86 27.22 0.45
N LEU A 196 -10.85 27.94 -0.04
CA LEU A 196 -9.83 28.57 0.81
C LEU A 196 -10.44 29.54 1.83
N ASP A 197 -11.45 30.31 1.46
CA ASP A 197 -12.09 31.27 2.38
C ASP A 197 -12.72 30.57 3.58
N TYR A 198 -13.36 29.41 3.37
CA TYR A 198 -13.93 28.62 4.47
C TYR A 198 -12.84 27.99 5.35
N LEU A 199 -11.71 27.59 4.77
CA LEU A 199 -10.54 27.14 5.55
C LEU A 199 -10.02 28.24 6.48
N HIS A 200 -10.01 29.49 6.02
CA HIS A 200 -9.65 30.64 6.85
C HIS A 200 -10.69 30.90 7.95
N GLU A 201 -11.99 30.83 7.63
CA GLU A 201 -13.06 31.00 8.62
C GLU A 201 -12.97 29.96 9.75
N LYS A 202 -12.65 28.70 9.42
CA LYS A 202 -12.45 27.64 10.43
C LYS A 202 -11.34 27.96 11.44
N LEU A 203 -10.29 28.68 11.04
CA LEU A 203 -9.22 29.08 11.96
C LEU A 203 -9.72 30.03 13.06
N LEU A 204 -10.81 30.76 12.82
CA LEU A 204 -11.38 31.73 13.76
C LEU A 204 -12.37 31.11 14.76
N GLN A 205 -12.77 29.84 14.55
CA GLN A 205 -13.74 29.16 15.42
C GLN A 205 -13.10 28.58 16.69
N GLY A 206 -11.77 28.37 16.69
CA GLY A 206 -11.04 27.77 17.80
C GLY A 206 -10.33 28.78 18.70
N ASN A 207 -9.80 28.29 19.82
CA ASN A 207 -8.96 29.07 20.75
C ASN A 207 -7.50 29.17 20.28
N LEU A 208 -7.27 29.52 19.02
CA LEU A 208 -5.93 29.69 18.47
C LEU A 208 -5.32 31.04 18.89
N HIS A 209 -4.03 31.03 19.23
CA HIS A 209 -3.30 32.29 19.45
C HIS A 209 -3.23 33.09 18.12
N PRO A 210 -3.37 34.43 18.13
CA PRO A 210 -3.40 35.22 16.89
C PRO A 210 -2.19 35.02 15.96
N SER A 211 -1.00 34.76 16.53
CA SER A 211 0.19 34.43 15.73
C SER A 211 0.08 33.11 14.97
N GLU A 212 -0.56 32.10 15.59
CA GLU A 212 -0.80 30.80 14.95
C GLU A 212 -1.90 30.90 13.89
N VAL A 213 -2.92 31.74 14.09
CA VAL A 213 -3.90 32.06 13.05
C VAL A 213 -3.19 32.64 11.83
N ALA A 214 -2.36 33.69 12.00
CA ALA A 214 -1.63 34.31 10.89
C ALA A 214 -0.72 33.31 10.16
N LYS A 215 -0.03 32.44 10.91
CA LYS A 215 0.85 31.39 10.35
C LYS A 215 0.06 30.33 9.59
N ALA A 216 -1.04 29.85 10.15
CA ALA A 216 -1.92 28.87 9.51
C ALA A 216 -2.59 29.43 8.25
N THR A 217 -3.04 30.68 8.27
CA THR A 217 -3.55 31.39 7.08
C THR A 217 -2.51 31.45 5.97
N LYS A 218 -1.25 31.81 6.29
CA LYS A 218 -0.15 31.82 5.30
C LYS A 218 0.12 30.43 4.72
N TYR A 219 0.14 29.41 5.59
CA TYR A 219 0.30 28.02 5.18
C TYR A 219 -0.83 27.58 4.24
N GLN A 220 -2.10 27.80 4.62
CA GLN A 220 -3.26 27.41 3.80
C GLN A 220 -3.23 28.07 2.42
N LYS A 221 -2.86 29.37 2.31
CA LYS A 221 -2.69 30.05 1.02
C LYS A 221 -1.62 29.41 0.12
N THR A 222 -0.59 28.83 0.72
CA THR A 222 0.54 28.24 -0.02
C THR A 222 0.26 26.79 -0.38
N ALA A 223 -0.27 26.01 0.56
CA ALA A 223 -0.58 24.60 0.39
C ALA A 223 -1.85 24.37 -0.44
N PHE A 224 -2.85 25.24 -0.29
CA PHE A 224 -4.20 25.13 -0.83
C PHE A 224 -4.66 26.46 -1.48
N PRO A 225 -3.93 26.98 -2.49
CA PRO A 225 -4.23 28.30 -3.08
C PRO A 225 -5.65 28.40 -3.64
N ASP A 226 -6.19 27.29 -4.16
CA ASP A 226 -7.56 27.20 -4.70
C ASP A 226 -8.51 26.47 -3.74
N GLY A 227 -8.12 26.33 -2.47
CA GLY A 227 -8.75 25.42 -1.52
C GLY A 227 -8.27 23.97 -1.67
N ILE A 228 -8.94 23.06 -0.96
CA ILE A 228 -8.69 21.62 -1.06
C ILE A 228 -9.64 21.04 -2.11
N PRO A 229 -9.13 20.38 -3.17
CA PRO A 229 -9.98 19.74 -4.17
C PRO A 229 -10.72 18.54 -3.56
N GLN A 230 -11.93 18.28 -4.06
CA GLN A 230 -12.69 17.10 -3.70
C GLN A 230 -11.95 15.83 -4.14
N CYS A 231 -11.50 15.02 -3.18
CA CYS A 231 -10.74 13.79 -3.45
C CYS A 231 -11.57 12.51 -3.32
N GLY A 232 -12.55 12.47 -2.41
CA GLY A 232 -13.30 11.27 -2.06
C GLY A 232 -12.60 10.36 -1.04
N ALA A 233 -13.39 9.50 -0.40
CA ALA A 233 -12.92 8.64 0.70
C ALA A 233 -11.92 7.56 0.25
N ASP A 234 -12.13 6.94 -0.91
CA ASP A 234 -11.24 5.87 -1.41
C ASP A 234 -9.84 6.39 -1.74
N ALA A 235 -9.75 7.58 -2.36
CA ALA A 235 -8.48 8.21 -2.65
C ALA A 235 -7.71 8.55 -1.37
N LEU A 236 -8.40 9.10 -0.35
CA LEU A 236 -7.83 9.37 0.96
C LEU A 236 -7.32 8.08 1.61
N ARG A 237 -8.16 7.04 1.72
CA ARG A 237 -7.80 5.75 2.30
C ARG A 237 -6.58 5.13 1.62
N PHE A 238 -6.61 5.04 0.29
CA PHE A 238 -5.52 4.45 -0.47
C PHE A 238 -4.20 5.20 -0.27
N THR A 239 -4.25 6.54 -0.25
CA THR A 239 -3.06 7.36 0.00
C THR A 239 -2.49 7.13 1.39
N MET A 240 -3.34 7.12 2.42
CA MET A 240 -2.90 6.94 3.80
C MET A 240 -2.26 5.57 4.01
N ILE A 241 -2.86 4.51 3.43
CA ILE A 241 -2.32 3.15 3.52
C ILE A 241 -1.02 3.03 2.73
N ASN A 242 -0.95 3.64 1.54
CA ASN A 242 0.26 3.67 0.71
C ASN A 242 1.43 4.39 1.40
N ALA A 243 1.15 5.44 2.18
CA ALA A 243 2.17 6.18 2.91
C ALA A 243 2.72 5.43 4.14
N THR A 244 2.05 4.35 4.58
CA THR A 244 2.45 3.58 5.75
C THR A 244 3.60 2.62 5.43
N THR A 245 4.83 3.13 5.54
CA THR A 245 6.07 2.38 5.29
C THR A 245 6.68 1.72 6.53
N GLY A 246 6.06 1.89 7.71
CA GLY A 246 6.55 1.34 8.98
C GLY A 246 7.69 2.12 9.63
N GLY A 247 8.03 3.32 9.12
CA GLY A 247 9.04 4.19 9.72
C GLY A 247 8.80 5.68 9.43
N GLY A 248 9.22 6.54 10.36
CA GLY A 248 9.07 7.99 10.24
C GLY A 248 7.63 8.46 10.36
N ASP A 249 7.39 9.74 10.09
CA ASP A 249 6.07 10.34 10.05
C ASP A 249 5.64 10.63 8.61
N ILE A 250 4.33 10.67 8.36
CA ILE A 250 3.74 10.86 7.04
C ILE A 250 3.51 12.36 6.82
N ASN A 251 4.24 12.97 5.88
CA ASN A 251 3.93 14.33 5.43
C ASN A 251 2.76 14.28 4.45
N LEU A 252 1.61 14.82 4.87
CA LEU A 252 0.40 14.78 4.07
C LEU A 252 0.46 15.80 2.93
N ASP A 253 0.42 15.32 1.68
CA ASP A 253 0.23 16.15 0.50
C ASP A 253 -1.08 15.79 -0.20
N VAL A 254 -2.05 16.71 -0.14
CA VAL A 254 -3.37 16.58 -0.78
C VAL A 254 -3.26 16.40 -2.29
N LYS A 255 -2.18 16.86 -2.93
CA LYS A 255 -1.96 16.64 -4.38
C LYS A 255 -1.79 15.17 -4.70
N ILE A 256 -1.16 14.39 -3.82
CA ILE A 256 -1.03 12.93 -3.97
C ILE A 256 -2.40 12.27 -3.89
N ILE A 257 -3.21 12.68 -2.91
CA ILE A 257 -4.59 12.18 -2.74
C ILE A 257 -5.44 12.50 -3.97
N HIS A 258 -5.35 13.72 -4.48
CA HIS A 258 -6.02 14.11 -5.72
C HIS A 258 -5.51 13.34 -6.95
N GLY A 259 -4.24 12.90 -6.94
CA GLY A 259 -3.71 11.94 -7.91
C GLY A 259 -4.45 10.61 -7.86
N TYR A 260 -4.63 10.04 -6.67
CA TYR A 260 -5.37 8.78 -6.50
C TYR A 260 -6.87 8.89 -6.79
N ARG A 261 -7.47 10.08 -6.68
CA ARG A 261 -8.83 10.32 -7.24
C ARG A 261 -8.89 10.02 -8.73
N LYS A 262 -7.85 10.39 -9.50
CA LYS A 262 -7.78 10.07 -10.93
C LYS A 262 -7.67 8.56 -11.16
N PHE A 263 -6.99 7.86 -10.26
CA PHE A 263 -6.95 6.40 -10.27
C PHE A 263 -8.33 5.78 -9.97
N CYS A 264 -9.10 6.31 -9.03
CA CYS A 264 -10.51 5.91 -8.86
C CYS A 264 -11.31 6.11 -10.16
N ASN A 265 -11.16 7.25 -10.85
CA ASN A 265 -11.80 7.44 -12.15
C ASN A 265 -11.32 6.43 -13.20
N LYS A 266 -10.04 6.04 -13.20
CA LYS A 266 -9.51 4.99 -14.08
C LYS A 266 -10.19 3.63 -13.81
N ILE A 267 -10.37 3.25 -12.55
CA ILE A 267 -11.14 2.06 -12.14
C ILE A 267 -12.55 2.11 -12.72
N PHE A 268 -13.26 3.23 -12.52
CA PHE A 268 -14.61 3.41 -13.07
C PHE A 268 -14.66 3.25 -14.61
N GLN A 269 -13.73 3.90 -15.33
CA GLN A 269 -13.69 3.82 -16.80
C GLN A 269 -13.35 2.41 -17.29
N ALA A 270 -12.43 1.71 -16.61
CA ALA A 270 -12.08 0.33 -16.93
C ALA A 270 -13.27 -0.60 -16.74
N THR A 271 -13.95 -0.53 -15.58
CA THR A 271 -15.17 -1.31 -15.33
C THR A 271 -16.25 -1.00 -16.37
N LYS A 272 -16.50 0.29 -16.66
CA LYS A 272 -17.49 0.70 -17.67
C LYS A 272 -17.17 0.12 -19.05
N TYR A 273 -15.90 0.14 -19.45
CA TYR A 273 -15.48 -0.44 -20.73
C TYR A 273 -15.72 -1.95 -20.78
N VAL A 274 -15.32 -2.69 -19.73
CA VAL A 274 -15.52 -4.15 -19.67
C VAL A 274 -17.00 -4.48 -19.73
N LEU A 275 -17.83 -3.84 -18.91
CA LEU A 275 -19.29 -4.03 -18.93
C LEU A 275 -19.90 -3.74 -20.29
N GLY A 276 -19.46 -2.66 -20.95
CA GLY A 276 -19.92 -2.33 -22.31
C GLY A 276 -19.43 -3.27 -23.40
N SER A 277 -18.44 -4.14 -23.10
CA SER A 277 -17.93 -5.16 -24.02
C SER A 277 -18.59 -6.53 -23.82
N LEU A 278 -19.41 -6.69 -22.77
CA LEU A 278 -20.13 -7.93 -22.51
C LEU A 278 -21.35 -8.04 -23.45
N PRO A 279 -21.59 -9.20 -24.08
CA PRO A 279 -22.86 -9.50 -24.76
C PRO A 279 -24.07 -9.36 -23.83
N GLN A 280 -25.26 -9.11 -24.39
CA GLN A 280 -26.48 -8.89 -23.61
C GLN A 280 -26.87 -10.09 -22.74
N ASP A 281 -26.61 -11.31 -23.22
CA ASP A 281 -26.86 -12.60 -22.58
C ASP A 281 -25.59 -13.21 -21.95
N PHE A 282 -24.57 -12.37 -21.71
CA PHE A 282 -23.31 -12.82 -21.14
C PHE A 282 -23.51 -13.49 -19.78
N THR A 283 -23.04 -14.74 -19.70
CA THR A 283 -22.94 -15.48 -18.44
C THR A 283 -21.47 -15.71 -18.13
N PRO A 284 -20.93 -15.16 -17.02
CA PRO A 284 -19.54 -15.42 -16.66
C PRO A 284 -19.34 -16.90 -16.29
N SER A 285 -18.16 -17.44 -16.59
CA SER A 285 -17.79 -18.82 -16.25
C SER A 285 -18.01 -19.09 -14.76
N LYS A 286 -18.51 -20.27 -14.39
CA LYS A 286 -18.75 -20.63 -12.98
C LYS A 286 -17.46 -20.61 -12.14
N SER A 287 -16.36 -21.11 -12.69
CA SER A 287 -15.06 -21.25 -11.99
C SER A 287 -14.01 -20.24 -12.45
N GLY A 288 -14.38 -19.22 -13.23
CA GLY A 288 -13.41 -18.35 -13.88
C GLY A 288 -12.75 -18.99 -15.11
N VAL A 289 -11.67 -18.38 -15.58
CA VAL A 289 -10.88 -18.87 -16.72
C VAL A 289 -9.57 -19.43 -16.19
N ALA A 290 -9.41 -20.75 -16.26
CA ALA A 290 -8.19 -21.42 -15.80
C ALA A 290 -7.02 -21.25 -16.78
N ARG A 291 -7.30 -21.10 -18.08
CA ARG A 291 -6.27 -20.84 -19.08
C ARG A 291 -6.87 -20.11 -20.27
N GLY A 292 -6.32 -18.96 -20.60
CA GLY A 292 -6.70 -18.19 -21.79
C GLY A 292 -6.31 -18.87 -23.09
N LYS A 293 -7.00 -18.53 -24.18
CA LYS A 293 -6.69 -19.05 -25.53
C LYS A 293 -5.47 -18.37 -26.14
N THR A 294 -5.35 -17.06 -25.95
CA THR A 294 -4.23 -16.27 -26.46
C THR A 294 -3.11 -16.11 -25.44
N LEU A 295 -1.91 -15.78 -25.91
CA LEU A 295 -0.76 -15.48 -25.02
C LEU A 295 -1.04 -14.30 -24.09
N ALA A 296 -1.75 -13.27 -24.58
CA ALA A 296 -2.13 -12.10 -23.78
C ALA A 296 -3.06 -12.47 -22.61
N GLU A 297 -4.01 -13.38 -22.85
CA GLU A 297 -4.91 -13.88 -21.81
C GLU A 297 -4.17 -14.71 -20.75
N ARG A 298 -3.27 -15.62 -21.18
CA ARG A 298 -2.44 -16.41 -20.26
C ARG A 298 -1.57 -15.49 -19.39
N TRP A 299 -0.97 -14.48 -20.00
CA TRP A 299 -0.16 -13.48 -19.30
C TRP A 299 -0.97 -12.73 -18.24
N ILE A 300 -2.14 -12.17 -18.55
CA ILE A 300 -2.91 -11.40 -17.55
C ILE A 300 -3.42 -12.28 -16.41
N LEU A 301 -3.80 -13.53 -16.70
CA LEU A 301 -4.25 -14.49 -15.69
C LEU A 301 -3.10 -14.85 -14.73
N HIS A 302 -1.89 -15.03 -15.27
CA HIS A 302 -0.70 -15.25 -14.44
C HIS A 302 -0.32 -14.00 -13.62
N LYS A 303 -0.39 -12.80 -14.20
CA LYS A 303 -0.16 -11.54 -13.48
C LYS A 303 -1.17 -11.33 -12.35
N MET A 304 -2.44 -11.62 -12.60
CA MET A 304 -3.51 -11.62 -11.60
C MET A 304 -3.20 -12.58 -10.45
N ASN A 305 -2.78 -13.81 -10.77
CA ASN A 305 -2.44 -14.85 -9.79
C ASN A 305 -1.22 -14.45 -8.92
N THR A 306 -0.19 -13.90 -9.56
CA THR A 306 1.01 -13.37 -8.90
C THR A 306 0.67 -12.18 -8.00
N ALA A 307 -0.16 -11.24 -8.48
CA ALA A 307 -0.62 -10.11 -7.68
C ALA A 307 -1.42 -10.58 -6.45
N ALA A 308 -2.28 -11.59 -6.60
CA ALA A 308 -3.00 -12.20 -5.48
C ALA A 308 -2.03 -12.84 -4.46
N LYS A 309 -1.01 -13.58 -4.92
CA LYS A 309 0.03 -14.15 -4.04
C LYS A 309 0.76 -13.06 -3.26
N ASP A 310 1.29 -12.07 -3.97
CA ASP A 310 2.15 -11.03 -3.41
C ASP A 310 1.38 -10.13 -2.44
N ILE A 311 0.13 -9.77 -2.77
CA ILE A 311 -0.67 -8.88 -1.93
C ILE A 311 -1.07 -9.57 -0.62
N ASN A 312 -1.43 -10.86 -0.65
CA ASN A 312 -1.73 -11.62 0.55
C ASN A 312 -0.49 -11.69 1.46
N LYS A 313 0.69 -11.99 0.89
CA LYS A 313 1.94 -11.99 1.65
C LYS A 313 2.26 -10.63 2.28
N ALA A 314 2.10 -9.54 1.52
CA ALA A 314 2.34 -8.20 2.02
C ALA A 314 1.38 -7.83 3.17
N LEU A 315 0.10 -8.22 3.08
CA LEU A 315 -0.88 -7.99 4.16
C LEU A 315 -0.57 -8.83 5.41
N GLU A 316 -0.17 -10.09 5.24
CA GLU A 316 0.29 -10.96 6.33
C GLU A 316 1.50 -10.36 7.06
N ASP A 317 2.44 -9.78 6.32
CA ASP A 317 3.65 -9.15 6.84
C ASP A 317 3.43 -7.73 7.39
N ARG A 318 2.21 -7.19 7.29
CA ARG A 318 1.87 -5.78 7.62
C ARG A 318 2.61 -4.75 6.75
N GLU A 319 3.04 -5.15 5.55
CA GLU A 319 3.63 -4.26 4.54
C GLU A 319 2.53 -3.55 3.73
N PHE A 320 1.70 -2.75 4.41
CA PHE A 320 0.53 -2.10 3.80
C PHE A 320 0.86 -1.15 2.63
N SER A 321 1.98 -0.42 2.70
CA SER A 321 2.47 0.35 1.56
C SER A 321 2.72 -0.56 0.35
N LYS A 322 3.40 -1.69 0.54
CA LYS A 322 3.72 -2.63 -0.53
C LYS A 322 2.46 -3.27 -1.13
N SER A 323 1.47 -3.63 -0.30
CA SER A 323 0.21 -4.18 -0.80
C SER A 323 -0.52 -3.21 -1.74
N THR A 324 -0.51 -1.91 -1.43
CA THR A 324 -1.09 -0.89 -2.32
C THR A 324 -0.31 -0.74 -3.62
N LEU A 325 1.02 -0.85 -3.61
CA LEU A 325 1.85 -0.78 -4.82
C LEU A 325 1.60 -1.98 -5.74
N ILE A 326 1.47 -3.18 -5.19
CA ILE A 326 1.17 -4.41 -5.94
C ILE A 326 -0.18 -4.28 -6.66
N VAL A 327 -1.24 -3.91 -5.92
CA VAL A 327 -2.58 -3.81 -6.52
C VAL A 327 -2.69 -2.65 -7.50
N TYR A 328 -1.96 -1.55 -7.29
CA TYR A 328 -1.88 -0.45 -8.24
C TYR A 328 -1.20 -0.89 -9.55
N ARG A 329 -0.08 -1.62 -9.46
CA ARG A 329 0.62 -2.18 -10.63
C ARG A 329 -0.30 -3.08 -11.44
N TYR A 330 -0.98 -4.01 -10.77
CA TYR A 330 -1.92 -4.92 -11.43
C TYR A 330 -3.06 -4.16 -12.12
N TRP A 331 -3.73 -3.25 -11.42
CA TRP A 331 -4.82 -2.47 -11.99
C TRP A 331 -4.39 -1.58 -13.15
N TYR A 332 -3.35 -0.79 -12.94
CA TYR A 332 -2.99 0.29 -13.86
C TYR A 332 -2.11 -0.23 -15.00
N ASN A 333 -0.98 -0.84 -14.67
CA ASN A 333 0.03 -1.20 -15.65
C ASN A 333 -0.31 -2.50 -16.39
N GLU A 334 -0.86 -3.48 -15.70
CA GLU A 334 -1.06 -4.82 -16.26
C GLU A 334 -2.46 -4.96 -16.88
N LEU A 335 -3.52 -4.63 -16.12
CA LEU A 335 -4.89 -4.74 -16.60
C LEU A 335 -5.25 -3.60 -17.57
N CYS A 336 -5.14 -2.35 -17.13
CA CYS A 336 -5.63 -1.22 -17.92
C CYS A 336 -4.76 -0.89 -19.14
N ASP A 337 -3.45 -0.72 -18.94
CA ASP A 337 -2.56 -0.20 -20.00
C ASP A 337 -2.17 -1.28 -21.03
N VAL A 338 -2.29 -2.55 -20.66
CA VAL A 338 -1.91 -3.68 -21.52
C VAL A 338 -3.12 -4.52 -21.88
N TYR A 339 -3.69 -5.28 -20.94
CA TYR A 339 -4.66 -6.31 -21.33
C TYR A 339 -5.96 -5.74 -21.89
N ILE A 340 -6.54 -4.69 -21.28
CA ILE A 340 -7.73 -4.01 -21.80
C ILE A 340 -7.49 -3.40 -23.19
N GLU A 341 -6.29 -2.87 -23.46
CA GLU A 341 -5.97 -2.33 -24.78
C GLU A 341 -5.79 -3.44 -25.82
N ASN A 342 -5.15 -4.55 -25.44
CA ASN A 342 -4.94 -5.69 -26.33
C ASN A 342 -6.25 -6.45 -26.64
N SER A 343 -7.11 -6.61 -25.63
CA SER A 343 -8.40 -7.31 -25.75
C SER A 343 -9.32 -6.62 -26.76
N LYS A 344 -9.20 -5.31 -26.98
CA LYS A 344 -9.95 -4.58 -28.02
C LYS A 344 -9.73 -5.18 -29.41
N SER A 345 -8.48 -5.50 -29.75
CA SER A 345 -8.16 -6.16 -31.04
C SER A 345 -8.65 -7.60 -31.08
N ILE A 346 -8.50 -8.37 -29.99
CA ILE A 346 -8.98 -9.76 -29.95
C ILE A 346 -10.50 -9.81 -30.11
N ILE A 347 -11.23 -8.91 -29.43
CA ILE A 347 -12.69 -8.84 -29.53
C ILE A 347 -13.14 -8.43 -30.93
N ARG A 348 -12.47 -7.44 -31.55
CA ARG A 348 -12.86 -6.95 -32.87
C ARG A 348 -12.52 -7.93 -33.99
N ASP A 349 -11.30 -8.44 -34.00
CA ASP A 349 -10.70 -9.10 -35.16
C ASP A 349 -10.48 -10.61 -34.96
N GLY A 350 -10.58 -11.12 -33.74
CA GLY A 350 -10.40 -12.54 -33.42
C GLY A 350 -11.56 -13.42 -33.88
N THR A 351 -11.31 -14.73 -33.88
CA THR A 351 -12.33 -15.76 -34.08
C THR A 351 -13.41 -15.70 -32.99
N GLU A 352 -14.57 -16.32 -33.23
CA GLU A 352 -15.64 -16.38 -32.24
C GLU A 352 -15.18 -17.00 -30.91
N GLU A 353 -14.37 -18.05 -30.97
CA GLU A 353 -13.80 -18.70 -29.79
C GLU A 353 -12.83 -17.79 -29.03
N GLU A 354 -11.92 -17.11 -29.73
CA GLU A 354 -10.97 -16.16 -29.13
C GLU A 354 -11.69 -14.96 -28.52
N ARG A 355 -12.71 -14.42 -29.20
CA ARG A 355 -13.53 -13.32 -28.70
C ARG A 355 -14.24 -13.72 -27.40
N ASN A 356 -14.88 -14.89 -27.38
CA ASN A 356 -15.57 -15.39 -26.20
C ASN A 356 -14.60 -15.63 -25.04
N SER A 357 -13.44 -16.21 -25.32
CA SER A 357 -12.37 -16.41 -24.32
C SER A 357 -11.89 -15.08 -23.75
N ALA A 358 -11.57 -14.10 -24.60
CA ALA A 358 -11.07 -12.81 -24.18
C ALA A 358 -12.07 -12.04 -23.29
N ILE A 359 -13.37 -12.12 -23.60
CA ILE A 359 -14.44 -11.51 -22.79
C ILE A 359 -14.54 -12.19 -21.40
N GLN A 360 -14.46 -13.52 -21.33
CA GLN A 360 -14.45 -14.26 -20.07
C GLN A 360 -13.19 -13.95 -19.22
N THR A 361 -12.04 -13.82 -19.89
CA THR A 361 -10.78 -13.44 -19.25
C THR A 361 -10.82 -12.01 -18.74
N LEU A 362 -11.38 -11.06 -19.52
CA LEU A 362 -11.58 -9.66 -19.07
C LEU A 362 -12.48 -9.57 -17.84
N TYR A 363 -13.60 -10.30 -17.84
CA TYR A 363 -14.49 -10.35 -16.69
C TYR A 363 -13.75 -10.88 -15.45
N THR A 364 -13.04 -12.01 -15.60
CA THR A 364 -12.30 -12.66 -14.50
C THR A 364 -11.20 -11.75 -13.94
N ALA A 365 -10.39 -11.14 -14.81
CA ALA A 365 -9.32 -10.24 -14.40
C ALA A 365 -9.86 -8.99 -13.70
N LEU A 366 -10.98 -8.41 -14.17
CA LEU A 366 -11.61 -7.25 -13.54
C LEU A 366 -12.21 -7.58 -12.17
N GLU A 367 -12.90 -8.71 -12.05
CA GLU A 367 -13.46 -9.19 -10.78
C GLU A 367 -12.38 -9.37 -9.72
N ALA A 368 -11.26 -10.02 -10.08
CA ALA A 368 -10.12 -10.17 -9.20
C ALA A 368 -9.50 -8.81 -8.83
N ALA A 369 -9.45 -7.87 -9.78
CA ALA A 369 -8.93 -6.52 -9.52
C ALA A 369 -9.80 -5.77 -8.49
N LEU A 370 -11.12 -5.81 -8.64
CA LEU A 370 -12.07 -5.17 -7.72
C LEU A 370 -11.97 -5.78 -6.33
N THR A 371 -11.97 -7.10 -6.23
CA THR A 371 -11.89 -7.81 -4.94
C THR A 371 -10.54 -7.61 -4.24
N MET A 372 -9.41 -7.63 -4.97
CA MET A 372 -8.08 -7.33 -4.40
C MET A 372 -7.98 -5.89 -3.87
N ILE A 373 -8.56 -4.90 -4.55
CA ILE A 373 -8.41 -3.50 -4.15
C ILE A 373 -9.44 -3.04 -3.12
N HIS A 374 -10.50 -3.83 -2.91
CA HIS A 374 -11.62 -3.49 -2.04
C HIS A 374 -11.25 -3.10 -0.60
N PRO A 375 -10.31 -3.78 0.11
CA PRO A 375 -9.88 -3.36 1.45
C PRO A 375 -9.35 -1.92 1.52
N PHE A 376 -8.78 -1.43 0.42
CA PHE A 376 -8.21 -0.08 0.32
C PHE A 376 -9.22 0.95 -0.19
N MET A 377 -10.06 0.58 -1.17
CA MET A 377 -11.00 1.46 -1.86
C MET A 377 -12.44 0.88 -1.87
N PRO A 378 -13.12 0.78 -0.71
CA PRO A 378 -14.36 0.01 -0.61
C PRO A 378 -15.56 0.62 -1.33
N PHE A 379 -15.63 1.95 -1.47
CA PHE A 379 -16.87 2.58 -1.99
C PHE A 379 -17.00 2.41 -3.50
N ILE A 380 -15.94 2.75 -4.25
CA ILE A 380 -15.93 2.60 -5.71
C ILE A 380 -15.97 1.14 -6.11
N THR A 381 -15.29 0.26 -5.37
CA THR A 381 -15.28 -1.17 -5.68
C THR A 381 -16.62 -1.81 -5.42
N GLU A 382 -17.33 -1.46 -4.34
CA GLU A 382 -18.70 -1.91 -4.11
C GLU A 382 -19.61 -1.46 -5.25
N GLU A 383 -19.57 -0.18 -5.61
CA GLU A 383 -20.40 0.38 -6.67
C GLU A 383 -20.13 -0.28 -8.04
N MET A 384 -18.86 -0.52 -8.37
CA MET A 384 -18.46 -1.20 -9.61
C MET A 384 -18.80 -2.68 -9.59
N TRP A 385 -18.60 -3.34 -8.44
CA TRP A 385 -18.91 -4.74 -8.27
C TRP A 385 -20.39 -5.00 -8.48
N GLN A 386 -21.29 -4.22 -7.88
CA GLN A 386 -22.75 -4.39 -8.00
C GLN A 386 -23.26 -4.33 -9.45
N ARG A 387 -22.52 -3.70 -10.37
CA ARG A 387 -22.87 -3.63 -11.80
C ARG A 387 -22.44 -4.85 -12.60
N MET A 388 -21.55 -5.68 -12.05
CA MET A 388 -21.09 -6.89 -12.71
C MET A 388 -22.16 -7.99 -12.66
N PRO A 389 -22.38 -8.72 -13.77
CA PRO A 389 -23.23 -9.91 -13.75
C PRO A 389 -22.65 -10.93 -12.78
N ARG A 390 -23.51 -11.66 -12.05
CA ARG A 390 -23.07 -12.68 -11.09
C ARG A 390 -22.63 -13.96 -11.81
N ARG A 391 -21.68 -14.67 -11.22
CA ARG A 391 -21.37 -16.06 -11.61
C ARG A 391 -22.56 -16.98 -11.30
N PRO A 392 -22.78 -18.05 -12.08
CA PRO A 392 -23.82 -19.04 -11.77
C PRO A 392 -23.70 -19.52 -10.32
N GLU A 393 -24.83 -19.52 -9.59
CA GLU A 393 -24.94 -19.92 -8.18
C GLU A 393 -24.23 -18.97 -7.17
N ASP A 394 -23.68 -17.84 -7.62
CA ASP A 394 -23.12 -16.83 -6.70
C ASP A 394 -24.20 -15.93 -6.11
N GLU A 395 -24.53 -16.16 -4.84
CA GLU A 395 -25.48 -15.36 -4.05
C GLU A 395 -24.81 -14.24 -3.21
N THR A 396 -23.52 -13.96 -3.46
CA THR A 396 -22.76 -12.95 -2.72
C THR A 396 -23.36 -11.56 -2.90
N LYS A 397 -23.92 -11.00 -1.83
CA LYS A 397 -24.70 -9.74 -1.87
C LYS A 397 -23.85 -8.47 -1.94
N SER A 398 -22.60 -8.52 -1.50
CA SER A 398 -21.69 -7.37 -1.43
C SER A 398 -20.24 -7.85 -1.54
N ILE A 399 -19.39 -7.03 -2.14
CA ILE A 399 -17.96 -7.33 -2.25
C ILE A 399 -17.28 -7.40 -0.87
N MET A 400 -17.85 -6.74 0.15
CA MET A 400 -17.40 -6.80 1.54
C MET A 400 -17.39 -8.23 2.11
N VAL A 401 -18.22 -9.12 1.56
CA VAL A 401 -18.33 -10.54 1.97
C VAL A 401 -17.95 -11.51 0.84
N ALA A 402 -17.39 -10.99 -0.26
CA ALA A 402 -16.87 -11.82 -1.34
C ALA A 402 -15.59 -12.54 -0.91
N LYS A 403 -15.32 -13.70 -1.53
CA LYS A 403 -14.05 -14.40 -1.33
C LYS A 403 -12.90 -13.53 -1.82
N TYR A 404 -11.90 -13.34 -0.97
CA TYR A 404 -10.69 -12.61 -1.35
C TYR A 404 -9.81 -13.46 -2.29
N PRO A 405 -9.23 -12.88 -3.35
CA PRO A 405 -8.40 -13.64 -4.30
C PRO A 405 -7.17 -14.25 -3.63
N THR A 406 -6.87 -15.51 -3.98
CA THR A 406 -5.73 -16.27 -3.49
C THR A 406 -4.99 -16.92 -4.65
N TYR A 407 -3.73 -17.28 -4.43
CA TYR A 407 -2.92 -17.96 -5.43
C TYR A 407 -3.46 -19.36 -5.74
N THR A 408 -3.48 -19.73 -7.01
CA THR A 408 -3.85 -21.07 -7.49
C THR A 408 -2.81 -21.56 -8.50
N GLU A 409 -2.35 -22.80 -8.35
CA GLU A 409 -1.29 -23.38 -9.20
C GLU A 409 -1.72 -23.44 -10.68
N GLU A 410 -3.01 -23.59 -10.97
CA GLU A 410 -3.56 -23.70 -12.32
C GLU A 410 -3.37 -22.43 -13.16
N LEU A 411 -3.19 -21.28 -12.52
CA LEU A 411 -2.95 -19.98 -13.15
C LEU A 411 -1.46 -19.61 -13.16
N ASP A 412 -0.57 -20.47 -12.69
CA ASP A 412 0.87 -20.25 -12.77
C ASP A 412 1.38 -20.59 -14.17
N ASP A 413 1.93 -19.58 -14.85
CA ASP A 413 2.35 -19.68 -16.26
C ASP A 413 3.53 -18.72 -16.52
N PRO A 414 4.69 -18.93 -15.88
CA PRO A 414 5.89 -18.09 -16.05
C PRO A 414 6.41 -18.10 -17.49
N GLU A 415 6.09 -19.14 -18.27
CA GLU A 415 6.40 -19.18 -19.71
C GLU A 415 5.63 -18.11 -20.48
N SER A 416 4.31 -17.98 -20.21
CA SER A 416 3.50 -16.92 -20.82
C SER A 416 3.98 -15.53 -20.40
N GLU A 417 4.43 -15.38 -19.15
CA GLU A 417 5.02 -14.15 -18.67
C GLU A 417 6.25 -13.78 -19.49
N ARG A 418 7.25 -14.68 -19.54
CA ARG A 418 8.49 -14.44 -20.27
C ARG A 418 8.22 -14.08 -21.74
N ALA A 419 7.35 -14.84 -22.41
CA ALA A 419 7.04 -14.64 -23.82
C ALA A 419 6.33 -13.29 -24.06
N TYR A 420 5.36 -12.92 -23.22
CA TYR A 420 4.63 -11.67 -23.43
C TYR A 420 5.42 -10.43 -22.94
N GLU A 421 6.31 -10.56 -21.96
CA GLU A 421 7.23 -9.47 -21.59
C GLU A 421 8.20 -9.11 -22.73
N LEU A 422 8.60 -10.07 -23.57
CA LEU A 422 9.34 -9.79 -24.81
C LEU A 422 8.51 -8.91 -25.77
N VAL A 423 7.21 -9.20 -25.91
CA VAL A 423 6.26 -8.42 -26.73
C VAL A 423 6.13 -7.00 -26.17
N LEU A 424 5.94 -6.85 -24.86
CA LEU A 424 5.87 -5.55 -24.20
C LEU A 424 7.18 -4.77 -24.29
N GLY A 425 8.32 -5.47 -24.26
CA GLY A 425 9.64 -4.92 -24.54
C GLY A 425 9.72 -4.30 -25.93
N CYS A 426 9.23 -5.00 -26.96
CA CYS A 426 9.16 -4.50 -28.32
C CYS A 426 8.22 -3.28 -28.45
N VAL A 427 7.07 -3.31 -27.78
CA VAL A 427 6.12 -2.17 -27.73
C VAL A 427 6.77 -0.94 -27.08
N LYS A 428 7.43 -1.13 -25.93
CA LYS A 428 8.13 -0.06 -25.22
C LYS A 428 9.24 0.53 -26.08
N ALA A 429 10.03 -0.33 -26.72
CA ALA A 429 11.10 0.08 -27.63
C ALA A 429 10.55 0.91 -28.80
N THR A 430 9.47 0.44 -29.43
CA THR A 430 8.77 1.16 -30.50
C THR A 430 8.28 2.54 -30.05
N ARG A 431 7.53 2.60 -28.95
CA ARG A 431 7.00 3.87 -28.38
C ARG A 431 8.13 4.83 -28.00
N SER A 432 9.23 4.30 -27.45
CA SER A 432 10.39 5.10 -27.04
C SER A 432 11.08 5.71 -28.26
N LEU A 433 11.33 4.92 -29.31
CA LEU A 433 11.89 5.44 -30.55
C LEU A 433 10.93 6.46 -31.20
N MET A 434 9.64 6.17 -31.29
CA MET A 434 8.68 7.13 -31.85
C MET A 434 8.68 8.47 -31.11
N ALA A 435 8.68 8.44 -29.77
CA ALA A 435 8.75 9.66 -28.96
C ALA A 435 10.08 10.39 -29.13
N GLU A 436 11.18 9.65 -29.12
CA GLU A 436 12.54 10.17 -29.26
C GLU A 436 12.75 10.89 -30.60
N TYR A 437 12.17 10.37 -31.68
CA TYR A 437 12.28 10.90 -33.04
C TYR A 437 11.04 11.68 -33.49
N ALA A 438 10.12 11.98 -32.57
CA ALA A 438 8.87 12.70 -32.82
C ALA A 438 8.04 12.15 -34.00
N LEU A 439 8.09 10.83 -34.22
CA LEU A 439 7.35 10.14 -35.29
C LEU A 439 5.89 9.97 -34.85
N LYS A 440 4.96 10.51 -35.64
CA LYS A 440 3.52 10.56 -35.28
C LYS A 440 2.65 9.61 -36.08
N ASP A 441 3.02 9.34 -37.33
CA ASP A 441 2.22 8.62 -38.31
C ASP A 441 3.09 7.90 -39.35
N GLU A 442 2.48 6.92 -40.00
CA GLU A 442 3.07 6.06 -41.05
C GLU A 442 4.39 5.37 -40.66
N VAL A 443 4.54 5.03 -39.39
CA VAL A 443 5.76 4.39 -38.88
C VAL A 443 5.77 2.92 -39.28
N GLU A 444 6.78 2.52 -40.04
CA GLU A 444 7.12 1.11 -40.28
C GLU A 444 8.08 0.63 -39.19
N VAL A 445 7.63 -0.37 -38.43
CA VAL A 445 8.40 -0.98 -37.35
C VAL A 445 9.06 -2.24 -37.86
N ILE A 446 10.34 -2.41 -37.58
CA ILE A 446 11.06 -3.64 -37.94
C ILE A 446 11.55 -4.28 -36.64
N ILE A 447 11.33 -5.57 -36.46
CA ILE A 447 11.74 -6.29 -35.25
C ILE A 447 12.59 -7.48 -35.67
N GLN A 448 13.77 -7.60 -35.07
CA GLN A 448 14.63 -8.76 -35.25
C GLN A 448 14.69 -9.52 -33.94
N ALA A 449 14.30 -10.79 -34.00
CA ALA A 449 14.48 -11.73 -32.91
C ALA A 449 15.73 -12.58 -33.19
N TYR A 450 16.52 -12.86 -32.15
CA TYR A 450 17.84 -13.48 -32.29
C TYR A 450 17.85 -15.00 -32.01
N ASN A 451 16.69 -15.59 -31.71
CA ASN A 451 16.53 -17.04 -31.58
C ASN A 451 15.13 -17.48 -32.04
N ASP A 452 14.96 -18.78 -32.30
CA ASP A 452 13.73 -19.34 -32.89
C ASP A 452 12.49 -19.15 -32.00
N THR A 453 12.63 -19.27 -30.67
CA THR A 453 11.52 -19.09 -29.72
C THR A 453 11.01 -17.66 -29.71
N SER A 454 11.92 -16.69 -29.62
CA SER A 454 11.61 -15.27 -29.66
C SER A 454 11.07 -14.86 -31.04
N LEU A 455 11.59 -15.46 -32.12
CA LEU A 455 11.09 -15.23 -33.48
C LEU A 455 9.64 -15.70 -33.64
N ALA A 456 9.32 -16.91 -33.19
CA ALA A 456 7.96 -17.43 -33.20
C ALA A 456 7.02 -16.53 -32.38
N THR A 457 7.43 -16.17 -31.16
CA THR A 457 6.66 -15.31 -30.25
C THR A 457 6.34 -13.96 -30.88
N VAL A 458 7.35 -13.25 -31.39
CA VAL A 458 7.16 -11.92 -31.99
C VAL A 458 6.30 -12.02 -33.27
N LYS A 459 6.51 -13.04 -34.10
CA LYS A 459 5.70 -13.28 -35.32
C LYS A 459 4.22 -13.48 -35.00
N GLU A 460 3.92 -14.32 -34.02
CA GLU A 460 2.54 -14.59 -33.59
C GLU A 460 1.89 -13.37 -32.93
N GLN A 461 2.69 -12.48 -32.33
CA GLN A 461 2.20 -11.33 -31.56
C GLN A 461 2.27 -9.99 -32.30
N VAL A 462 2.47 -9.98 -33.62
CA VAL A 462 2.49 -8.75 -34.44
C VAL A 462 1.25 -7.88 -34.20
N ALA A 463 0.07 -8.48 -34.12
CA ALA A 463 -1.18 -7.76 -33.85
C ALA A 463 -1.13 -7.05 -32.48
N SER A 464 -0.67 -7.75 -31.45
CA SER A 464 -0.47 -7.20 -30.10
C SER A 464 0.52 -6.04 -30.10
N ILE A 465 1.66 -6.20 -30.77
CA ILE A 465 2.69 -5.16 -30.87
C ILE A 465 2.15 -3.94 -31.57
N LYS A 466 1.42 -4.10 -32.68
CA LYS A 466 0.83 -2.99 -33.43
C LYS A 466 -0.21 -2.25 -32.60
N THR A 467 -1.16 -2.97 -31.98
CA THR A 467 -2.22 -2.37 -31.15
C THR A 467 -1.63 -1.58 -29.98
N LEU A 468 -0.67 -2.18 -29.28
CA LEU A 468 -0.08 -1.54 -28.11
C LEU A 468 0.92 -0.44 -28.49
N SER A 469 1.61 -0.49 -29.62
CA SER A 469 2.59 0.55 -29.98
C SER A 469 1.98 1.91 -30.33
N GLY A 470 0.69 1.96 -30.67
CA GLY A 470 -0.07 3.19 -30.88
C GLY A 470 -0.57 3.37 -32.31
N LYS A 471 -1.39 4.41 -32.54
CA LYS A 471 -2.11 4.62 -33.82
C LYS A 471 -1.22 5.00 -35.01
N GLY A 472 0.02 5.43 -34.77
CA GLY A 472 0.95 5.85 -35.82
C GLY A 472 1.62 4.71 -36.58
N ILE A 473 1.39 3.45 -36.20
CA ILE A 473 2.05 2.29 -36.80
C ILE A 473 1.32 1.85 -38.08
N LYS A 474 2.06 1.86 -39.20
CA LYS A 474 1.59 1.38 -40.50
C LYS A 474 1.73 -0.13 -40.61
N GLY A 475 2.94 -0.64 -40.40
CA GLY A 475 3.28 -2.05 -40.49
C GLY A 475 4.32 -2.46 -39.46
N VAL A 476 4.43 -3.78 -39.26
CA VAL A 476 5.45 -4.41 -38.45
C VAL A 476 6.07 -5.53 -39.29
N GLU A 477 7.34 -5.39 -39.63
CA GLU A 477 8.14 -6.39 -40.35
C GLU A 477 8.99 -7.18 -39.35
N ILE A 478 9.03 -8.51 -39.50
CA ILE A 478 9.82 -9.39 -38.64
C ILE A 478 10.99 -9.99 -39.41
N LEU A 479 12.20 -9.72 -38.93
CA LEU A 479 13.45 -10.23 -39.50
C LEU A 479 13.88 -11.54 -38.84
N SER A 480 14.55 -12.40 -39.60
CA SER A 480 15.21 -13.61 -39.08
C SER A 480 16.46 -13.26 -38.26
N PRO A 481 16.94 -14.16 -37.39
CA PRO A 481 18.13 -13.94 -36.56
C PRO A 481 19.35 -13.47 -37.36
N ASP A 482 19.59 -14.06 -38.53
CA ASP A 482 20.74 -13.76 -39.39
C ASP A 482 20.49 -12.64 -40.41
N ALA A 483 19.32 -12.00 -40.39
CA ALA A 483 19.02 -10.93 -41.33
C ALA A 483 19.93 -9.72 -41.11
N THR A 484 20.40 -9.12 -42.20
CA THR A 484 21.14 -7.86 -42.11
C THR A 484 20.17 -6.73 -41.76
N ARG A 485 20.52 -5.94 -40.75
CA ARG A 485 19.75 -4.77 -40.34
C ARG A 485 19.57 -3.79 -41.51
N PRO A 486 18.33 -3.37 -41.85
CA PRO A 486 18.07 -2.42 -42.92
C PRO A 486 18.78 -1.08 -42.72
N ALA A 487 19.31 -0.52 -43.80
CA ALA A 487 20.01 0.77 -43.77
C ALA A 487 19.04 1.91 -43.43
N GLY A 488 19.54 2.92 -42.72
CA GLY A 488 18.75 4.11 -42.37
C GLY A 488 17.80 3.92 -41.19
N CYS A 489 18.02 2.88 -40.37
CA CYS A 489 17.21 2.60 -39.19
C CYS A 489 17.95 2.86 -37.89
N VAL A 490 17.24 3.42 -36.90
CA VAL A 490 17.69 3.49 -35.50
C VAL A 490 17.33 2.21 -34.78
N ALA A 491 18.12 1.80 -33.78
CA ALA A 491 17.85 0.61 -32.98
C ALA A 491 17.48 0.96 -31.56
N TYR A 492 16.65 0.09 -31.00
CA TYR A 492 16.44 -0.04 -29.58
C TYR A 492 16.61 -1.52 -29.21
N PRO A 493 17.66 -1.88 -28.46
CA PRO A 493 17.84 -3.23 -27.96
C PRO A 493 16.77 -3.53 -26.89
N VAL A 494 16.02 -4.61 -27.08
CA VAL A 494 14.98 -5.01 -26.11
C VAL A 494 15.59 -5.88 -25.02
N SER A 495 16.37 -6.89 -25.43
CA SER A 495 17.14 -7.81 -24.58
C SER A 495 18.14 -8.56 -25.46
N THR A 496 18.82 -9.58 -24.91
CA THR A 496 19.55 -10.56 -25.74
C THR A 496 18.67 -11.32 -26.74
N GLU A 497 17.35 -11.24 -26.62
CA GLU A 497 16.40 -12.00 -27.45
C GLU A 497 15.89 -11.24 -28.67
N ALA A 498 15.86 -9.89 -28.64
CA ALA A 498 15.36 -9.09 -29.75
C ALA A 498 15.84 -7.63 -29.74
N ALA A 499 15.71 -6.98 -30.90
CA ALA A 499 15.83 -5.54 -31.07
C ALA A 499 14.72 -4.99 -31.98
N VAL A 500 14.33 -3.74 -31.74
CA VAL A 500 13.40 -2.99 -32.59
C VAL A 500 14.17 -1.95 -33.39
N PHE A 501 13.81 -1.81 -34.66
CA PHE A 501 14.33 -0.80 -35.56
C PHE A 501 13.22 0.06 -36.14
N LEU A 502 13.46 1.37 -36.23
CA LEU A 502 12.59 2.29 -36.96
C LEU A 502 13.37 2.97 -38.07
N HIS A 503 12.76 3.06 -39.26
CA HIS A 503 13.35 3.78 -40.38
C HIS A 503 13.29 5.30 -40.16
N VAL A 504 14.44 5.97 -40.21
CA VAL A 504 14.55 7.42 -39.98
C VAL A 504 15.32 8.15 -41.09
N LYS A 505 15.73 7.45 -42.17
CA LYS A 505 16.51 8.04 -43.27
C LYS A 505 15.81 9.29 -43.84
N GLY A 506 16.57 10.39 -43.93
CA GLY A 506 16.08 11.68 -44.44
C GLY A 506 15.26 12.52 -43.46
N ARG A 507 15.05 12.06 -42.22
CA ARG A 507 14.24 12.76 -41.19
C ARG A 507 15.03 13.21 -39.95
N VAL A 508 16.34 12.94 -39.90
CA VAL A 508 17.21 13.21 -38.74
C VAL A 508 18.58 13.75 -39.12
N ASP A 509 19.17 14.54 -38.23
CA ASP A 509 20.55 15.01 -38.31
C ASP A 509 21.51 13.90 -37.87
N ILE A 510 22.27 13.35 -38.83
CA ILE A 510 23.14 12.18 -38.60
C ILE A 510 24.24 12.51 -37.58
N ASP A 511 24.78 13.72 -37.57
CA ASP A 511 25.83 14.14 -36.63
C ASP A 511 25.33 14.22 -35.20
N ALA A 512 24.14 14.78 -35.02
CA ALA A 512 23.47 14.83 -33.73
C ALA A 512 23.17 13.42 -33.20
N GLU A 513 22.75 12.50 -34.07
CA GLU A 513 22.42 11.12 -33.68
C GLU A 513 23.64 10.28 -33.33
N ILE A 514 24.76 10.41 -34.06
CA ILE A 514 26.03 9.78 -33.66
C ILE A 514 26.44 10.27 -32.27
N THR A 515 26.37 11.57 -32.03
CA THR A 515 26.70 12.17 -30.72
C THR A 515 25.82 11.63 -29.59
N LYS A 516 24.52 11.47 -29.86
CA LYS A 516 23.55 10.96 -28.88
C LYS A 516 23.75 9.47 -28.61
N ALA A 517 23.97 8.66 -29.64
CA ALA A 517 24.29 7.25 -29.53
C ALA A 517 25.60 7.03 -28.75
N GLN A 518 26.61 7.87 -28.99
CA GLN A 518 27.88 7.84 -28.24
C GLN A 518 27.67 8.07 -26.74
N LYS A 519 26.84 9.06 -26.36
CA LYS A 519 26.48 9.29 -24.95
C LYS A 519 25.75 8.09 -24.32
N LYS A 520 24.86 7.43 -25.06
CA LYS A 520 24.16 6.22 -24.59
C LYS A 520 25.14 5.06 -24.40
N LEU A 521 26.06 4.88 -25.35
CA LEU A 521 27.12 3.88 -25.31
C LEU A 521 28.06 4.08 -24.11
N ASP A 522 28.48 5.33 -23.83
CA ASP A 522 29.33 5.62 -22.67
C ASP A 522 28.59 5.34 -21.35
N LYS A 523 27.29 5.64 -21.28
CA LYS A 523 26.44 5.31 -20.13
C LYS A 523 26.29 3.79 -19.95
N ALA A 524 26.09 3.05 -21.04
CA ALA A 524 26.02 1.58 -21.02
C ALA A 524 27.34 0.97 -20.54
N ARG A 525 28.50 1.46 -21.02
CA ARG A 525 29.84 1.07 -20.52
C ARG A 525 29.97 1.28 -19.01
N SER A 526 29.56 2.44 -18.50
CA SER A 526 29.60 2.72 -17.06
C SER A 526 28.68 1.80 -16.26
N SER A 527 27.49 1.48 -16.80
CA SER A 527 26.55 0.55 -16.17
C SER A 527 27.11 -0.88 -16.09
N ILE A 528 27.70 -1.37 -17.18
CA ILE A 528 28.37 -2.68 -17.25
C ILE A 528 29.48 -2.75 -16.20
N GLN A 529 30.36 -1.75 -16.12
CA GLN A 529 31.45 -1.73 -15.13
C GLN A 529 30.94 -1.80 -13.69
N LYS A 530 29.84 -1.09 -13.38
CA LYS A 530 29.21 -1.14 -12.05
C LYS A 530 28.65 -2.52 -11.76
N GLN A 531 27.96 -3.13 -12.72
CA GLN A 531 27.36 -4.45 -12.56
C GLN A 531 28.42 -5.55 -12.43
N GLU A 532 29.49 -5.51 -13.23
CA GLU A 532 30.63 -6.42 -13.11
C GLU A 532 31.32 -6.28 -11.76
N LYS A 533 31.41 -5.06 -11.22
CA LYS A 533 31.95 -4.85 -9.87
C LYS A 533 31.08 -5.51 -8.79
N ILE A 534 29.76 -5.44 -8.91
CA ILE A 534 28.83 -6.11 -7.97
C ILE A 534 28.98 -7.63 -8.08
N LEU A 535 28.95 -8.17 -9.30
CA LEU A 535 29.02 -9.62 -9.54
C LEU A 535 30.36 -10.25 -9.11
N ASN A 536 31.43 -9.47 -9.09
CA ASN A 536 32.75 -9.90 -8.63
C ASN A 536 33.05 -9.53 -7.17
N ASP A 537 32.11 -8.89 -6.46
CA ASP A 537 32.30 -8.55 -5.05
C ASP A 537 32.20 -9.81 -4.17
N PRO A 538 33.23 -10.13 -3.34
CA PRO A 538 33.21 -11.32 -2.50
C PRO A 538 32.03 -11.36 -1.51
N GLY A 539 31.64 -10.20 -0.96
CA GLY A 539 30.53 -10.09 -0.03
C GLY A 539 29.18 -10.30 -0.70
N TYR A 540 29.04 -9.93 -1.98
CA TYR A 540 27.88 -10.25 -2.79
C TYR A 540 27.78 -11.76 -3.09
N LEU A 541 28.89 -12.37 -3.50
CA LEU A 541 28.93 -13.82 -3.83
C LEU A 541 28.56 -14.71 -2.63
N GLU A 542 28.85 -14.29 -1.41
CA GLU A 542 28.51 -15.01 -0.18
C GLU A 542 27.05 -14.81 0.25
N LYS A 543 26.45 -13.64 -0.02
CA LYS A 543 25.13 -13.25 0.52
C LYS A 543 23.98 -13.33 -0.47
N ALA A 544 24.25 -13.23 -1.77
CA ALA A 544 23.21 -13.23 -2.78
C ALA A 544 22.68 -14.65 -3.02
N SER A 545 21.36 -14.82 -3.03
CA SER A 545 20.74 -16.09 -3.41
C SER A 545 20.95 -16.38 -4.90
N ASP A 546 20.83 -17.64 -5.29
CA ASP A 546 21.00 -18.06 -6.69
C ASP A 546 20.06 -17.32 -7.64
N ALA A 547 18.80 -17.11 -7.25
CA ALA A 547 17.83 -16.33 -8.02
C ALA A 547 18.27 -14.86 -8.26
N ILE A 548 18.86 -14.22 -7.24
CA ILE A 548 19.39 -12.85 -7.38
C ILE A 548 20.61 -12.85 -8.31
N ARG A 549 21.48 -13.85 -8.17
CA ARG A 549 22.68 -14.00 -9.02
C ARG A 549 22.32 -14.20 -10.49
N GLU A 550 21.36 -15.07 -10.79
CA GLU A 550 20.86 -15.28 -12.15
C GLU A 550 20.27 -13.99 -12.73
N THR A 551 19.48 -13.26 -11.93
CA THR A 551 18.89 -11.98 -12.34
C THR A 551 19.96 -10.94 -12.69
N ASP A 552 20.99 -10.81 -11.85
CA ASP A 552 22.06 -9.84 -12.05
C ASP A 552 23.02 -10.24 -13.19
N GLN A 553 23.22 -11.54 -13.43
CA GLN A 553 23.93 -12.04 -14.60
C GLN A 553 23.16 -11.76 -15.89
N LYS A 554 21.84 -11.99 -15.91
CA LYS A 554 20.97 -11.64 -17.04
C LYS A 554 21.02 -10.14 -17.33
N ARG A 555 20.92 -9.30 -16.29
CA ARG A 555 21.06 -7.83 -16.43
C ARG A 555 22.39 -7.43 -17.06
N LEU A 556 23.49 -8.09 -16.70
CA LEU A 556 24.80 -7.84 -17.32
C LEU A 556 24.81 -8.24 -18.80
N ALA A 557 24.24 -9.39 -19.14
CA ALA A 557 24.14 -9.85 -20.53
C ALA A 557 23.32 -8.90 -21.39
N ASP A 558 22.15 -8.46 -20.90
CA ASP A 558 21.30 -7.48 -21.58
C ASP A 558 22.02 -6.13 -21.77
N ALA A 559 22.74 -5.65 -20.75
CA ALA A 559 23.52 -4.41 -20.86
C ALA A 559 24.66 -4.52 -21.89
N LYS A 560 25.31 -5.68 -21.99
CA LYS A 560 26.33 -5.95 -23.02
C LYS A 560 25.72 -5.96 -24.42
N GLN A 561 24.54 -6.57 -24.59
CA GLN A 561 23.82 -6.52 -25.86
C GLN A 561 23.42 -5.09 -26.24
N GLU A 562 22.98 -4.29 -25.27
CA GLU A 562 22.65 -2.88 -25.49
C GLU A 562 23.86 -2.08 -25.98
N LEU A 563 25.03 -2.31 -25.40
CA LEU A 563 26.29 -1.71 -25.83
C LEU A 563 26.62 -2.05 -27.28
N THR A 564 26.57 -3.33 -27.66
CA THR A 564 26.80 -3.79 -29.04
C THR A 564 25.84 -3.12 -30.02
N SER A 565 24.56 -3.00 -29.65
CA SER A 565 23.54 -2.36 -30.48
C SER A 565 23.81 -0.87 -30.73
N PHE A 566 24.34 -0.15 -29.74
CA PHE A 566 24.75 1.25 -29.91
C PHE A 566 26.00 1.37 -30.80
N GLU A 567 26.98 0.48 -30.65
CA GLU A 567 28.17 0.44 -31.52
C GLU A 567 27.78 0.21 -32.99
N GLU A 568 26.88 -0.72 -33.26
CA GLU A 568 26.35 -0.96 -34.60
C GLU A 568 25.56 0.23 -35.16
N THR A 569 24.75 0.89 -34.30
CA THR A 569 23.96 2.07 -34.71
C THR A 569 24.87 3.22 -35.12
N ILE A 570 25.96 3.47 -34.39
CA ILE A 570 26.96 4.48 -34.75
C ILE A 570 27.59 4.13 -36.09
N LYS A 571 28.05 2.88 -36.26
CA LYS A 571 28.68 2.41 -37.50
C LYS A 571 27.77 2.58 -38.72
N GLN A 572 26.47 2.29 -38.59
CA GLN A 572 25.51 2.48 -39.68
C GLN A 572 25.31 3.95 -40.04
N PHE A 573 25.23 4.84 -39.05
CA PHE A 573 25.11 6.28 -39.32
C PHE A 573 26.37 6.86 -39.94
N GLU A 574 27.55 6.40 -39.53
CA GLU A 574 28.82 6.76 -40.18
C GLU A 574 28.86 6.29 -41.64
N GLN A 575 28.36 5.08 -41.93
CA GLN A 575 28.28 4.57 -43.29
C GLN A 575 27.28 5.38 -44.16
N LEU A 576 26.15 5.80 -43.59
CA LEU A 576 25.16 6.65 -44.28
C LEU A 576 25.66 8.08 -44.57
N LYS A 577 26.75 8.54 -43.95
CA LYS A 577 27.42 9.79 -44.33
C LYS A 577 28.30 9.64 -45.58
N LEU A 578 28.72 8.41 -45.88
CA LEU A 578 29.62 8.10 -46.99
C LEU A 578 28.85 7.80 -48.29
N GLU A 579 27.54 7.56 -48.18
CA GLU A 579 26.56 7.42 -49.28
C GLU A 579 25.84 8.75 -49.55
#